data_AF-A0A7R8YXE9-F1
#
_entry.id   AF-A0A7R8YXE9-F1
#
_cell.length_a   1.000
_cell.length_b   1.000
_cell.length_c   1.000
_cell.angle_alpha   90.00
_cell.angle_beta   90.00
_cell.angle_gamma   90.00
#
_symmetry.space_group_name_H-M   'P 1'
#
loop_
_entity.id
_entity.type
_entity.pdbx_description
1 polymer ?
#
loop_
_entity_poly.entity_id
_entity_poly.type
_entity_poly.pdbx_seq_one_letter_code
_entity_poly.pdbx_strand_id
1 'polypeptide(L)'
;MASGRDLPGSDDHRVTTNSSLVDDNPKITMEELLRLKDECLTKIRAEELYQVRNDAKLRAVYTSQSYDEFKDIVDAAHLKPINKKDKMDASTKSRLWNTAAKECPKD
;
A
#
# COMPACT_ATOMS: atom_id res chain seq x y z
N MET A 1 -89.06 -12.86 19.76
CA MET A 1 -87.95 -13.39 18.95
C MET A 1 -87.63 -12.37 17.88
N ALA A 2 -86.61 -11.54 18.11
CA ALA A 2 -85.92 -10.75 17.08
C ALA A 2 -84.57 -10.37 17.70
N SER A 3 -83.64 -11.33 17.68
CA SER A 3 -82.29 -11.11 18.22
C SER A 3 -81.52 -10.20 17.28
N GLY A 4 -81.03 -9.09 17.83
CA GLY A 4 -80.14 -8.16 17.15
C GLY A 4 -78.87 -8.82 16.64
N ARG A 5 -78.35 -8.27 15.55
CA ARG A 5 -76.96 -8.43 15.14
C ARG A 5 -76.47 -7.07 14.68
N ASP A 6 -75.88 -6.34 15.62
CA ASP A 6 -74.95 -5.25 15.35
C ASP A 6 -73.79 -5.83 14.53
N LEU A 7 -73.60 -5.31 13.31
CA LEU A 7 -72.40 -5.55 12.52
C LEU A 7 -71.46 -4.36 12.76
N PRO A 8 -70.34 -4.54 13.46
CA PRO A 8 -69.39 -3.46 13.65
C PRO A 8 -68.73 -3.13 12.31
N GLY A 9 -68.78 -1.85 11.96
CA GLY A 9 -67.95 -1.28 10.92
C GLY A 9 -66.49 -1.16 11.35
N SER A 10 -65.74 -0.60 10.40
CA SER A 10 -64.32 -0.26 10.45
C SER A 10 -63.40 -1.34 9.93
N ASP A 11 -63.20 -1.25 8.62
CA ASP A 11 -61.94 -1.53 7.94
C ASP A 11 -60.76 -0.97 8.74
N ASP A 12 -60.17 -1.80 9.60
CA ASP A 12 -58.80 -1.58 10.07
C ASP A 12 -57.93 -2.65 9.43
N HIS A 13 -57.59 -2.43 8.16
CA HIS A 13 -56.35 -2.94 7.62
C HIS A 13 -55.20 -2.29 8.40
N ARG A 14 -54.90 -2.80 9.61
CA ARG A 14 -53.60 -2.60 10.24
C ARG A 14 -52.57 -3.29 9.37
N VAL A 15 -52.14 -2.54 8.35
CA VAL A 15 -50.86 -2.70 7.69
C VAL A 15 -49.84 -2.66 8.82
N THR A 16 -49.48 -3.84 9.31
CA THR A 16 -48.31 -4.00 10.14
C THR A 16 -47.13 -3.91 9.18
N THR A 17 -46.84 -2.70 8.72
CA THR A 17 -45.51 -2.38 8.23
C THR A 17 -44.64 -2.41 9.47
N ASN A 18 -44.15 -3.60 9.81
CA ASN A 18 -42.86 -3.68 10.47
C ASN A 18 -41.86 -3.12 9.46
N SER A 19 -41.73 -1.80 9.46
CA SER A 19 -40.64 -1.05 8.85
C SER A 19 -39.38 -1.33 9.67
N SER A 20 -38.98 -2.59 9.75
CA SER A 20 -37.57 -2.94 9.92
C SER A 20 -36.97 -2.91 8.52
N LEU A 21 -36.98 -1.71 7.92
CA LEU A 21 -35.92 -1.33 7.01
C LEU A 21 -34.68 -1.38 7.90
N VAL A 22 -34.03 -2.54 7.90
CA VAL A 22 -32.63 -2.60 8.28
C VAL A 22 -31.98 -1.62 7.31
N ASP A 23 -31.64 -0.44 7.85
CA ASP A 23 -30.78 0.50 7.17
C ASP A 23 -29.44 -0.22 7.00
N ASP A 24 -29.36 -1.07 5.97
CA ASP A 24 -28.12 -1.64 5.42
C ASP A 24 -27.38 -0.52 4.68
N ASN A 25 -27.26 0.63 5.33
CA ASN A 25 -26.31 1.65 4.96
C ASN A 25 -25.02 1.28 5.69
N PRO A 26 -24.03 0.65 5.02
CA PRO A 26 -22.78 0.34 5.66
C PRO A 26 -22.17 1.66 6.11
N LYS A 27 -22.19 1.91 7.43
CA LYS A 27 -21.51 3.04 8.03
C LYS A 27 -20.01 2.82 7.84
N ILE A 28 -19.49 3.29 6.70
CA ILE A 28 -18.06 3.24 6.40
C ILE A 28 -17.36 3.99 7.54
N THR A 29 -16.65 3.24 8.37
CA THR A 29 -15.96 3.80 9.53
C THR A 29 -14.68 4.49 9.06
N MET A 30 -14.24 5.49 9.82
CA MET A 30 -12.96 6.16 9.55
C MET A 30 -11.78 5.16 9.59
N GLU A 31 -11.87 4.17 10.46
CA GLU A 31 -10.88 3.10 10.56
C GLU A 31 -10.79 2.27 9.26
N GLU A 32 -11.93 1.91 8.67
CA GLU A 32 -11.97 1.18 7.40
C GLU A 32 -11.33 1.99 6.26
N LEU A 33 -11.57 3.31 6.22
CA LEU A 33 -10.95 4.20 5.25
C LEU A 33 -9.43 4.28 5.41
N LEU A 34 -8.93 4.34 6.65
CA LEU A 34 -7.50 4.35 6.93
C LEU A 34 -6.85 3.02 6.53
N ARG A 35 -7.48 1.89 6.87
CA ARG A 35 -6.99 0.57 6.46
C ARG A 35 -6.90 0.46 4.94
N LEU A 36 -7.98 0.83 4.24
CA LEU A 36 -8.01 0.80 2.79
C LEU A 36 -6.94 1.71 2.17
N LYS A 37 -6.74 2.92 2.71
CA LYS A 37 -5.68 3.82 2.27
C LYS A 37 -4.30 3.15 2.37
N ASP A 38 -4.00 2.53 3.51
CA ASP A 38 -2.69 1.91 3.72
C ASP A 38 -2.49 0.68 2.84
N GLU A 39 -3.54 -0.11 2.62
CA GLU A 39 -3.54 -1.22 1.65
C GLU A 39 -3.28 -0.72 0.23
N CYS A 40 -3.95 0.34 -0.20
CA CYS A 40 -3.74 0.96 -1.51
C CYS A 40 -2.30 1.45 -1.67
N LEU A 41 -1.77 2.18 -0.68
CA LEU A 41 -0.39 2.67 -0.71
C LEU A 41 0.64 1.53 -0.74
N THR A 42 0.37 0.44 -0.03
CA THR A 42 1.24 -0.74 -0.03
C THR A 42 1.26 -1.41 -1.39
N LYS A 43 0.08 -1.57 -2.03
CA LYS A 43 -0.02 -2.14 -3.38
C LYS A 43 0.67 -1.27 -4.42
N ILE A 44 0.52 0.05 -4.35
CA ILE A 44 1.19 0.98 -5.27
C ILE A 44 2.71 0.83 -5.16
N ARG A 45 3.26 0.86 -3.94
CA ARG A 45 4.72 0.71 -3.73
C ARG A 45 5.23 -0.66 -4.20
N ALA A 46 4.46 -1.72 -4.00
CA ALA A 46 4.82 -3.06 -4.45
C ALA A 46 4.86 -3.14 -5.99
N GLU A 47 3.89 -2.51 -6.66
CA GLU A 47 3.82 -2.42 -8.12
C GLU A 47 5.00 -1.62 -8.69
N GLU A 48 5.30 -0.45 -8.13
CA GLU A 48 6.47 0.36 -8.52
C GLU A 48 7.77 -0.44 -8.42
N LEU A 49 7.93 -1.17 -7.31
CA LEU A 49 9.11 -1.99 -7.07
C LEU A 49 9.18 -3.21 -8.02
N TYR A 50 8.03 -3.79 -8.36
CA TYR A 50 7.94 -4.85 -9.36
C TYR A 50 8.38 -4.35 -10.74
N GLN A 51 7.90 -3.17 -11.16
CA GLN A 51 8.25 -2.58 -12.46
C GLN A 51 9.76 -2.32 -12.57
N VAL A 52 10.37 -1.71 -11.55
CA VAL A 52 11.82 -1.45 -11.52
C VAL A 52 12.63 -2.75 -11.63
N ARG A 53 12.24 -3.79 -10.89
CA ARG A 53 12.94 -5.09 -10.97
C ARG A 53 12.71 -5.78 -12.31
N ASN A 54 11.51 -5.70 -12.88
CA ASN A 54 11.22 -6.32 -14.16
C ASN A 54 12.02 -5.68 -15.30
N ASP A 55 12.11 -4.35 -15.30
CA ASP A 55 12.99 -3.62 -16.22
C ASP A 55 14.45 -4.08 -16.08
N ALA A 56 14.93 -4.18 -14.84
CA ALA A 56 16.28 -4.69 -14.57
C ALA A 56 16.46 -6.14 -15.02
N LYS A 57 15.46 -7.01 -14.86
CA LYS A 57 15.50 -8.39 -15.37
C LYS A 57 15.61 -8.41 -16.88
N LEU A 58 14.80 -7.61 -17.59
CA LEU A 58 14.85 -7.52 -19.05
C LEU A 58 16.23 -7.06 -19.50
N ARG A 59 16.79 -6.02 -18.87
CA ARG A 59 18.15 -5.54 -19.15
C ARG A 59 19.22 -6.59 -18.83
N ALA A 60 19.12 -7.24 -17.67
CA ALA A 60 20.10 -8.22 -17.20
C ALA A 60 20.15 -9.44 -18.12
N VAL A 61 19.01 -9.94 -18.61
CA VAL A 61 18.95 -11.05 -19.57
C VAL A 61 19.86 -10.84 -20.79
N TYR A 62 19.98 -9.60 -21.28
CA TYR A 62 20.82 -9.28 -22.43
C TYR A 62 22.26 -8.88 -22.08
N THR A 63 22.54 -8.53 -20.82
CA THR A 63 23.82 -7.92 -20.43
C THR A 63 24.68 -8.82 -19.55
N SER A 64 24.09 -9.72 -18.75
CA SER A 64 24.83 -10.58 -17.83
C SER A 64 25.44 -11.79 -18.53
N GLN A 65 26.65 -12.17 -18.11
CA GLN A 65 27.33 -13.39 -18.58
C GLN A 65 27.15 -14.57 -17.60
N SER A 66 26.81 -14.29 -16.34
CA SER A 66 26.56 -15.30 -15.31
C SER A 66 25.29 -15.01 -14.53
N TYR A 67 24.77 -16.03 -13.84
CA TYR A 67 23.59 -15.86 -12.98
C TYR A 67 23.86 -14.92 -11.79
N ASP A 68 25.07 -14.95 -11.24
CA ASP A 68 25.44 -14.07 -10.13
C ASP A 68 25.38 -12.59 -10.55
N GLU A 69 25.91 -12.27 -11.75
CA GLU A 69 25.82 -10.93 -12.32
C GLU A 69 24.37 -10.53 -12.60
N PHE A 70 23.56 -11.44 -13.14
CA PHE A 70 22.13 -11.22 -13.34
C PHE A 70 21.44 -10.88 -12.01
N LYS A 71 21.70 -11.67 -10.97
CA LYS A 71 21.12 -11.50 -9.64
C LYS A 71 21.51 -10.15 -9.04
N ASP A 72 22.79 -9.80 -9.11
CA ASP A 72 23.29 -8.52 -8.58
C ASP A 72 22.66 -7.32 -9.29
N ILE A 73 22.49 -7.39 -10.62
CA ILE A 73 21.82 -6.33 -11.39
C ILE A 73 20.36 -6.15 -10.95
N VAL A 74 19.63 -7.25 -10.76
CA VAL A 74 18.20 -7.21 -10.40
C VAL A 74 18.00 -6.76 -8.95
N ASP A 75 18.85 -7.24 -8.03
CA ASP A 75 18.79 -6.89 -6.60
C ASP A 75 19.17 -5.42 -6.38
N ALA A 76 20.15 -4.90 -7.11
CA ALA A 76 20.59 -3.51 -7.00
C ALA A 76 19.64 -2.49 -7.65
N ALA A 77 18.68 -2.92 -8.48
CA ALA A 77 17.86 -2.04 -9.32
C ALA A 77 17.03 -1.01 -8.54
N HIS A 78 16.61 -1.35 -7.32
CA HIS A 78 15.79 -0.48 -6.48
C HIS A 78 16.61 0.42 -5.55
N LEU A 79 17.95 0.40 -5.64
CA LEU A 79 18.80 1.25 -4.83
C LEU A 79 18.67 2.71 -5.27
N LYS A 80 18.49 3.60 -4.30
CA LYS A 80 18.41 5.04 -4.56
C LYS A 80 19.82 5.64 -4.63
N PRO A 81 20.02 6.67 -5.48
CA PRO A 81 21.26 7.44 -5.45
C PRO A 81 21.55 7.97 -4.04
N ILE A 82 22.81 7.89 -3.63
CA ILE A 82 23.24 8.40 -2.32
C ILE A 82 23.07 9.92 -2.26
N ASN A 83 22.38 10.41 -1.25
CA ASN A 83 22.09 11.83 -1.10
C ASN A 83 23.18 12.55 -0.30
N LYS A 84 23.24 13.89 -0.37
CA LYS A 84 24.25 14.69 0.36
C LYS A 84 24.20 14.44 1.87
N LYS A 85 22.99 14.24 2.42
CA LYS A 85 22.77 13.93 3.84
C LYS A 85 23.39 12.58 4.22
N ASP A 86 23.24 11.57 3.36
CA ASP A 86 23.79 10.23 3.58
C ASP A 86 25.33 10.23 3.58
N LYS A 87 25.95 11.15 2.82
CA LYS A 87 27.41 11.38 2.82
C LYS A 87 27.91 12.07 4.08
N MET A 88 27.05 12.85 4.74
CA MET A 88 27.38 13.64 5.94
C MET A 88 27.10 12.89 7.24
N ASP A 89 26.53 11.68 7.18
CA ASP A 89 26.31 10.85 8.35
C ASP A 89 27.66 10.43 8.98
N ALA A 90 27.75 10.43 10.30
CA ALA A 90 28.96 10.10 11.03
C ALA A 90 29.42 8.65 10.77
N SER A 91 28.48 7.75 10.45
CA SER A 91 28.75 6.36 10.10
C SER A 91 29.49 6.19 8.76
N THR A 92 29.29 7.11 7.81
CA THR A 92 29.89 7.08 6.47
C THR A 92 31.15 7.92 6.35
N LYS A 93 31.40 8.88 7.25
CA LYS A 93 32.62 9.72 7.27
C LYS A 93 33.93 8.93 7.41
N SER A 94 33.92 7.78 8.09
CA SER A 94 35.12 6.94 8.23
C SER A 94 35.38 6.04 7.01
N ARG A 95 34.43 5.94 6.07
CA ARG A 95 34.56 5.16 4.84
C ARG A 95 35.13 6.04 3.73
N LEU A 96 36.22 6.75 4.03
CA LEU A 96 37.04 7.37 3.00
C LEU A 96 37.58 6.23 2.15
N TRP A 97 36.97 6.03 0.98
CA TRP A 97 37.31 5.01 -0.02
C TRP A 97 38.77 5.12 -0.50
N ASN A 98 39.47 6.17 -0.10
CA ASN A 98 40.86 6.41 -0.41
C ASN A 98 41.64 6.79 0.86
N THR A 99 42.27 5.81 1.50
CA THR A 99 43.19 6.04 2.63
C THR A 99 44.46 6.75 2.18
N ALA A 100 44.88 6.62 0.92
CA ALA A 100 46.07 7.27 0.37
C ALA A 100 45.91 8.80 0.30
N ALA A 101 44.69 9.34 0.31
CA ALA A 101 44.45 10.78 0.34
C ALA A 101 44.87 11.44 1.67
N LYS A 102 45.08 10.67 2.75
CA LYS A 102 45.62 11.21 4.01
C LYS A 102 47.11 11.50 3.95
N GLU A 103 47.86 10.88 3.04
CA GLU A 103 49.32 10.91 3.07
C GLU A 103 49.96 11.99 2.21
N CYS A 104 49.19 12.85 1.55
CA CYS A 104 49.77 14.00 0.84
C CYS A 104 50.41 14.95 1.87
N PRO A 105 51.75 15.04 1.92
CA PRO A 105 52.43 15.99 2.80
C PRO A 105 52.10 17.39 2.29
N LYS A 106 51.73 18.29 3.20
CA LYS A 106 51.61 19.70 2.85
C LYS A 106 53.03 20.28 2.83
N ASP A 107 53.50 20.62 1.65
CA ASP A 107 54.66 21.48 1.45
C ASP A 107 54.39 22.90 2.00
#